data_AF-F2KQB9-F1
#
_entry.id   AF-F2KQB9-F1
#
_cell.length_a   1.000
_cell.length_b   1.000
_cell.length_c   1.000
_cell.angle_alpha   90.00
_cell.angle_beta   90.00
_cell.angle_gamma   90.00
#
_symmetry.space_group_name_H-M   'P 1'
#
loop_
_entity.id
_entity.type
_entity.pdbx_description
1 polymer ?
#
loop_
_entity_poly.entity_id
_entity_poly.type
_entity_poly.pdbx_seq_one_letter_code
_entity_poly.pdbx_strand_id
1 'polypeptide(L)'
;MTGIMDNIVIVGILIGLCIFIDAVIVLLAKTLTPKKPTPVKTQRFESGNMPIGIPKYVLPMQYVGFLILFLGCEPVVVLLLILAPLRTAIPLILLTLLMLIPAIAYSYRLACEAAYGGECA
;
A
#
# COMPACT_ATOMS: atom_id res chain seq x y z
N MET A 1 33.19 1.65 -13.15
CA MET A 1 32.75 0.58 -12.22
C MET A 1 32.71 1.05 -10.75
N THR A 2 33.17 2.26 -10.42
CA THR A 2 33.13 2.82 -9.05
C THR A 2 31.79 3.49 -8.75
N GLY A 3 31.30 4.42 -9.59
CA GLY A 3 30.10 5.21 -9.27
C GLY A 3 28.78 4.46 -9.03
N ILE A 4 28.55 3.30 -9.68
CA ILE A 4 27.35 2.48 -9.42
C ILE A 4 27.45 1.79 -8.05
N MET A 5 28.64 1.27 -7.71
CA MET A 5 28.89 0.66 -6.41
C MET A 5 28.78 1.70 -5.30
N ASP A 6 29.32 2.90 -5.52
CA ASP A 6 29.23 4.02 -4.58
C ASP A 6 27.76 4.40 -4.31
N ASN A 7 26.93 4.49 -5.36
CA ASN A 7 25.50 4.77 -5.22
C ASN A 7 24.75 3.68 -4.45
N ILE A 8 25.04 2.41 -4.71
CA ILE A 8 24.43 1.28 -3.99
C ILE A 8 24.79 1.35 -2.50
N VAL A 9 26.06 1.61 -2.19
CA VAL A 9 26.54 1.77 -0.81
C VAL A 9 25.84 2.95 -0.13
N ILE A 10 25.71 4.10 -0.80
CA ILE A 10 25.00 5.27 -0.27
C ILE A 10 23.53 4.93 0.04
N VAL A 11 22.82 4.28 -0.88
CA VAL A 11 21.41 3.89 -0.67
C VAL A 11 21.29 2.89 0.48
N GLY A 12 22.20 1.92 0.57
CA GLY A 12 22.23 0.96 1.66
C GLY A 12 22.44 1.61 3.03
N ILE A 13 23.38 2.55 3.12
CA ILE A 13 23.62 3.34 4.34
C ILE A 13 22.38 4.17 4.69
N LEU A 14 21.73 4.80 3.72
CA LEU A 14 20.53 5.61 3.94
C LEU A 14 19.37 4.77 4.49
N ILE A 15 19.09 3.60 3.91
CA ILE A 15 18.07 2.67 4.42
C ILE A 15 18.42 2.22 5.84
N GLY A 16 19.69 1.86 6.08
CA GLY A 16 20.16 1.47 7.40
C GLY A 16 19.98 2.57 8.44
N LEU A 17 20.28 3.82 8.08
CA LEU A 17 20.11 4.98 8.94
C LEU A 17 18.63 5.24 9.27
N CYS A 18 17.73 5.14 8.28
CA CYS A 18 16.28 5.28 8.51
C CYS A 18 15.77 4.26 9.53
N ILE A 19 16.11 2.98 9.31
CA ILE A 19 15.70 1.89 10.21
C ILE A 19 16.30 2.09 11.61
N PHE A 20 17.56 2.52 11.69
CA PHE A 20 18.23 2.78 12.96
C PHE A 20 17.56 3.92 13.73
N ILE A 21 17.23 5.02 13.07
CA ILE A 21 16.53 6.15 13.69
C ILE A 21 15.16 5.71 14.22
N ASP A 22 14.38 4.98 13.42
CA ASP A 22 13.07 4.46 13.86
C ASP A 22 13.21 3.54 15.08
N ALA A 23 14.21 2.65 15.08
CA ALA A 23 14.49 1.77 16.21
C ALA A 23 14.87 2.55 17.48
N VAL A 24 15.71 3.60 17.34
CA VAL A 24 16.08 4.49 18.45
C VAL A 24 14.85 5.23 18.98
N ILE A 25 13.99 5.76 18.11
CA ILE A 25 12.76 6.44 18.51
C ILE A 25 11.84 5.50 19.28
N VAL A 26 11.62 4.28 18.77
CA VAL A 26 10.79 3.26 19.45
C VAL A 26 11.38 2.88 20.80
N LEU A 27 12.71 2.73 20.89
CA LEU A 27 13.40 2.42 22.14
C LEU A 27 13.25 3.55 23.17
N LEU A 28 13.46 4.80 22.76
CA LEU A 28 13.30 5.98 23.61
C LEU A 28 11.85 6.11 24.08
N ALA A 29 10.87 5.98 23.19
CA ALA A 29 9.45 6.00 23.55
C ALA A 29 9.12 4.91 24.58
N LYS A 30 9.62 3.67 24.38
CA LYS A 30 9.37 2.57 25.32
C LYS A 30 10.07 2.74 26.67
N THR A 31 11.16 3.49 26.73
CA THR A 31 11.98 3.65 27.94
C THR A 31 11.58 4.89 28.75
N LEU A 32 11.32 6.02 28.09
CA LEU A 32 11.06 7.31 28.74
C LEU A 32 9.57 7.52 29.08
N THR A 33 8.64 6.83 28.41
CA THR A 33 7.21 7.06 28.65
C THR A 33 6.73 6.37 29.93
N PRO A 34 5.96 7.07 30.80
CA PRO A 34 5.39 6.49 32.01
C PRO A 34 4.39 5.37 31.68
N LYS A 35 4.62 4.17 32.23
CA LYS A 35 3.80 2.99 31.99
C LYS A 35 2.72 2.87 33.05
N LYS A 36 1.53 3.42 32.77
CA LYS A 36 0.34 3.32 33.64
C LYS A 36 -0.83 2.64 32.90
N PRO A 37 -0.74 1.34 32.60
CA PRO A 37 -1.85 0.62 31.99
C PRO A 37 -3.00 0.52 33.00
N THR A 38 -4.21 0.88 32.56
CA THR A 38 -5.44 0.61 33.29
C THR A 38 -6.30 -0.31 32.43
N PRO A 39 -7.19 -1.14 33.02
CA PRO A 39 -8.02 -2.06 32.25
C PRO A 39 -8.83 -1.34 31.15
N VAL A 40 -9.27 -0.11 31.42
CA VAL A 40 -9.98 0.75 30.45
C VAL A 40 -9.06 1.17 29.28
N LYS A 41 -7.79 1.48 29.55
CA LYS A 41 -6.82 1.90 28.50
C LYS A 41 -6.36 0.75 27.61
N THR A 42 -6.53 -0.49 28.05
CA THR A 42 -6.16 -1.70 27.28
C THR A 42 -7.34 -2.29 26.52
N GLN A 43 -8.57 -1.83 26.76
CA GLN A 43 -9.76 -2.25 26.03
C GLN A 43 -9.81 -1.58 24.65
N ARG A 44 -10.57 -2.19 23.73
CA ARG A 44 -10.84 -1.60 22.42
C ARG A 44 -11.62 -0.30 22.57
N PHE A 45 -11.28 0.67 21.75
CA PHE A 45 -12.02 1.92 21.68
C PHE A 45 -13.41 1.67 21.06
N GLU A 46 -14.47 1.87 21.85
CA GLU A 46 -15.88 1.75 21.44
C GLU A 46 -16.66 3.00 21.88
N SER A 47 -16.17 4.19 21.51
CA SER A 47 -16.80 5.49 21.80
C SER A 47 -17.16 5.72 23.28
N GLY A 48 -16.37 5.18 24.20
CA GLY A 48 -16.58 5.29 25.65
C GLY A 48 -17.42 4.16 26.27
N ASN A 49 -18.00 3.27 25.46
CA ASN A 49 -18.63 2.06 25.94
C ASN A 49 -17.60 0.95 26.17
N MET A 50 -17.90 0.03 27.08
CA MET A 50 -17.13 -1.21 27.17
C MET A 50 -17.40 -2.03 25.91
N PRO A 51 -16.37 -2.65 25.31
CA PRO A 51 -16.55 -3.52 24.16
C PRO A 51 -17.40 -4.74 24.56
N ILE A 52 -18.56 -4.89 23.92
CA ILE A 52 -19.48 -6.00 24.15
C ILE A 52 -19.60 -6.81 22.86
N GLY A 53 -19.40 -8.12 22.96
CA GLY A 53 -19.69 -9.06 21.89
C GLY A 53 -18.49 -9.46 21.04
N ILE A 54 -18.73 -10.45 20.17
CA ILE A 54 -17.75 -10.90 19.18
C ILE A 54 -17.75 -9.86 18.06
N PRO A 55 -16.59 -9.28 17.71
CA PRO A 55 -16.52 -8.37 16.58
C PRO A 55 -17.06 -9.04 15.32
N LYS A 56 -17.93 -8.34 14.58
CA LYS A 56 -18.37 -8.77 13.26
C LYS A 56 -17.19 -8.69 12.30
N TYR A 57 -16.40 -9.75 12.25
CA TYR A 57 -15.41 -9.93 11.20
C TYR A 57 -15.98 -10.88 10.17
N VAL A 58 -16.41 -10.32 9.05
CA VAL A 58 -16.12 -10.92 7.76
C VAL A 58 -14.98 -10.08 7.21
N LEU A 59 -13.92 -10.72 6.70
CA LEU A 59 -12.85 -10.09 5.93
C LEU A 59 -13.40 -8.90 5.14
N PRO A 60 -12.67 -7.76 5.00
CA PRO A 60 -13.14 -6.67 4.16
C PRO A 60 -13.05 -7.10 2.68
N MET A 61 -13.98 -7.96 2.25
CA MET A 61 -14.13 -8.42 0.87
C MET A 61 -14.37 -7.23 -0.07
N GLN A 62 -14.80 -6.09 0.50
CA GLN A 62 -14.93 -4.81 -0.19
C GLN A 62 -13.64 -4.39 -0.91
N TYR A 63 -12.46 -4.66 -0.35
CA TYR A 63 -11.19 -4.25 -0.97
C TYR A 63 -10.54 -5.32 -1.85
N VAL A 64 -11.05 -6.55 -1.84
CA VAL A 64 -10.43 -7.66 -2.59
C VAL A 64 -10.49 -7.39 -4.10
N GLY A 65 -11.62 -6.88 -4.60
CA GLY A 65 -11.75 -6.51 -6.02
C GLY A 65 -10.74 -5.44 -6.45
N PHE A 66 -10.53 -4.42 -5.60
CA PHE A 66 -9.55 -3.36 -5.85
C PHE A 66 -8.11 -3.86 -5.76
N LEU A 67 -7.81 -4.78 -4.85
CA LEU A 67 -6.50 -5.41 -4.74
C LEU A 67 -6.15 -6.20 -6.00
N ILE A 68 -7.11 -6.98 -6.53
CA ILE A 68 -6.92 -7.74 -7.78
C ILE A 68 -6.70 -6.80 -8.96
N LEU A 69 -7.48 -5.70 -9.04
CA LEU A 69 -7.28 -4.67 -10.06
C LEU A 69 -5.86 -4.08 -10.00
N PHE A 70 -5.39 -3.73 -8.80
CA PHE A 70 -4.04 -3.22 -8.60
C PHE A 70 -2.97 -4.24 -9.04
N LEU A 71 -3.07 -5.49 -8.57
CA LEU A 71 -2.13 -6.56 -8.88
C LEU A 71 -2.09 -6.90 -10.38
N GLY A 72 -3.21 -6.76 -11.09
CA GLY A 72 -3.25 -6.95 -12.55
C GLY A 72 -2.60 -5.80 -13.32
N CYS A 73 -2.73 -4.56 -12.82
CA CYS A 73 -2.23 -3.36 -13.49
C CYS A 73 -0.74 -3.10 -13.21
N GLU A 74 -0.28 -3.35 -11.99
CA GLU A 74 1.10 -3.13 -11.54
C GLU A 74 2.16 -3.67 -12.52
N PRO A 75 2.17 -4.97 -12.90
CA PRO A 75 3.21 -5.49 -13.79
C PRO A 75 3.22 -4.82 -15.16
N VAL A 76 2.05 -4.38 -15.66
CA VAL A 76 1.96 -3.64 -16.92
C VAL A 76 2.63 -2.28 -16.77
N VAL A 77 2.36 -1.55 -15.68
CA VAL A 77 3.00 -0.26 -15.39
C VAL A 77 4.51 -0.41 -15.23
N VAL A 78 4.99 -1.48 -14.57
CA VAL A 78 6.42 -1.78 -14.44
C VAL A 78 7.07 -1.96 -15.83
N LEU A 79 6.44 -2.70 -16.73
CA LEU A 79 6.94 -2.87 -18.11
C LEU A 79 6.98 -1.53 -18.86
N LEU A 80 5.96 -0.68 -18.68
CA LEU A 80 5.95 0.67 -19.29
C LEU A 80 7.10 1.54 -18.77
N LEU A 81 7.40 1.48 -17.48
CA LEU A 81 8.51 2.22 -16.87
C LEU A 81 9.87 1.75 -17.38
N ILE A 82 10.05 0.45 -17.60
CA ILE A 82 11.28 -0.12 -18.19
C ILE A 82 11.45 0.36 -19.64
N LEU A 83 10.36 0.48 -20.39
CA LEU A 83 10.38 0.92 -21.79
C LEU A 83 10.43 2.44 -21.97
N ALA A 84 10.06 3.22 -20.96
CA ALA A 84 9.99 4.69 -21.01
C ALA A 84 11.25 5.40 -21.53
N PRO A 85 12.49 4.92 -21.27
CA PRO A 85 13.69 5.55 -21.83
C PRO A 85 13.86 5.36 -23.34
N LEU A 86 13.20 4.36 -23.96
CA LEU A 86 13.33 4.06 -25.38
C LEU A 86 12.34 4.89 -26.20
N ARG A 87 12.84 5.86 -26.97
CA ARG A 87 12.01 6.66 -27.91
C ARG A 87 11.28 5.81 -28.95
N THR A 88 11.86 4.69 -29.36
CA THR A 88 11.24 3.75 -30.32
C THR A 88 10.04 3.01 -29.72
N ALA A 89 9.93 2.93 -28.40
CA ALA A 89 8.83 2.28 -27.69
C ALA A 89 7.63 3.22 -27.43
N ILE A 90 7.74 4.52 -27.72
CA ILE A 90 6.65 5.51 -27.55
C ILE A 90 5.31 5.03 -28.17
N PRO A 91 5.23 4.56 -29.44
CA PRO A 91 3.96 4.12 -30.00
C PRO A 91 3.38 2.92 -29.25
N LEU A 92 4.22 1.99 -28.77
CA LEU A 92 3.79 0.85 -27.97
C LEU A 92 3.28 1.31 -26.60
N ILE A 93 3.99 2.21 -25.92
CA ILE A 93 3.59 2.78 -24.63
C ILE A 93 2.22 3.46 -24.74
N LEU A 94 2.02 4.29 -25.77
CA LEU A 94 0.75 4.98 -26.01
C LEU A 94 -0.39 3.98 -26.28
N LEU A 95 -0.12 2.95 -27.09
CA LEU A 95 -1.10 1.90 -27.37
C LEU A 95 -1.47 1.13 -26.10
N THR A 96 -0.50 0.74 -25.28
CA THR A 96 -0.75 0.03 -24.03
C THR A 96 -1.51 0.90 -23.02
N LEU A 97 -1.17 2.19 -22.89
CA LEU A 97 -1.93 3.13 -22.05
C LEU A 97 -3.38 3.28 -22.53
N LEU A 98 -3.59 3.39 -23.84
CA LEU A 98 -4.93 3.44 -24.44
C LEU A 98 -5.75 2.20 -24.11
N MET A 99 -5.14 1.00 -24.18
CA MET A 99 -5.79 -0.28 -23.86
C MET A 99 -6.03 -0.46 -22.36
N LEU A 100 -5.22 0.17 -21.51
CA LEU A 100 -5.34 0.08 -20.06
C LEU A 100 -6.58 0.84 -19.54
N ILE A 101 -6.95 1.95 -20.19
CA ILE A 101 -8.12 2.76 -19.81
C ILE A 101 -9.42 1.93 -19.74
N PRO A 102 -9.86 1.23 -20.81
CA PRO A 102 -11.08 0.42 -20.75
C PRO A 102 -10.96 -0.77 -19.80
N ALA A 103 -9.76 -1.37 -19.67
CA ALA A 103 -9.53 -2.48 -18.75
C ALA A 103 -9.69 -2.05 -17.28
N ILE A 104 -9.12 -0.90 -16.90
CA ILE A 104 -9.30 -0.33 -15.56
C ILE A 104 -10.75 0.09 -15.35
N ALA A 105 -11.37 0.77 -16.31
CA ALA A 105 -12.76 1.23 -16.18
C ALA A 105 -13.73 0.06 -15.94
N TYR A 106 -13.59 -1.03 -16.69
CA TYR A 106 -14.39 -2.24 -16.50
C TYR A 106 -14.11 -2.92 -15.15
N SER A 107 -12.83 -3.11 -14.82
CA SER A 107 -12.42 -3.78 -13.57
C SER A 107 -12.85 -2.98 -12.33
N TYR A 108 -12.82 -1.65 -12.41
CA TYR A 108 -13.28 -0.76 -11.35
C TYR A 108 -14.78 -0.93 -11.09
N ARG A 109 -15.59 -0.95 -12.15
CA ARG A 109 -17.04 -1.20 -12.03
C ARG A 109 -17.34 -2.56 -11.40
N LEU A 110 -16.61 -3.59 -11.80
CA LEU A 110 -16.75 -4.94 -11.24
C LEU A 110 -16.32 -4.99 -9.76
N ALA A 111 -15.22 -4.34 -9.39
CA ALA A 111 -14.76 -4.24 -8.01
C ALA A 111 -15.79 -3.50 -7.13
N CYS A 112 -16.37 -2.42 -7.65
CA CYS A 112 -17.45 -1.68 -7.05
C CYS A 112 -18.71 -2.52 -6.83
N GLU A 113 -19.12 -3.28 -7.83
CA GLU A 113 -20.28 -4.18 -7.74
C GLU A 113 -20.05 -5.26 -6.67
N ALA A 114 -18.85 -5.85 -6.64
CA ALA A 114 -18.48 -6.83 -5.62
C ALA A 114 -18.40 -6.24 -4.20
N ALA A 115 -18.03 -4.96 -4.08
CA ALA A 115 -17.88 -4.28 -2.79
C ALA A 115 -19.19 -3.71 -2.21
N TYR A 116 -20.03 -3.16 -3.08
CA TYR A 116 -21.19 -2.36 -2.70
C TYR A 116 -22.52 -2.84 -3.32
N GLY A 117 -22.53 -3.95 -4.08
CA GLY A 117 -23.75 -4.49 -4.67
C GLY A 117 -24.32 -3.69 -5.84
N GLY A 118 -23.48 -2.88 -6.51
CA GLY A 118 -23.84 -2.13 -7.72
C GLY A 118 -24.01 -0.62 -7.52
N GLU A 119 -23.93 -0.12 -6.30
CA GLU A 119 -23.99 1.31 -5.98
C GLU A 119 -22.58 1.91 -5.89
N CYS A 120 -21.91 2.07 -7.03
CA CYS A 120 -20.83 3.06 -7.14
C CYS A 120 -21.36 4.21 -7.97
N ALA A 121 -21.30 5.42 -7.39
CA ALA A 121 -21.81 6.67 -7.96
C ALA A 121 -21.53 6.87 -9.46
#